data_AF-A0A7W0P524-F1
#
_entry.id   AF-A0A7W0P524-F1
#
_cell.length_a   1.000
_cell.length_b   1.000
_cell.length_c   1.000
_cell.angle_alpha   90.00
_cell.angle_beta   90.00
_cell.angle_gamma   90.00
#
_symmetry.space_group_name_H-M   'P 1'
#
loop_
_entity.id
_entity.type
_entity.pdbx_description
1 polymer ?
#
loop_
_entity_poly.entity_id
_entity_poly.type
_entity_poly.pdbx_seq_one_letter_code
_entity_poly.pdbx_strand_id
1 'polypeptide(L)' 'MAKRPSRIDLLELDIDLRLADLWREAGEIGEWNLEVVAAFIRAAYGKGYCDALMEDSPGRLCEEHGYRVPGRAATSAKG' A
#
# COMPACT_ATOMS: atom_id res chain seq x y z
N MET A 1 6.48 8.64 -29.20
CA MET A 1 7.45 8.08 -28.22
C MET A 1 6.69 7.84 -26.93
N ALA A 2 6.61 6.59 -26.46
CA ALA A 2 6.08 6.34 -25.12
C ALA A 2 7.00 7.03 -24.10
N LYS A 3 6.45 7.86 -23.23
CA LYS A 3 7.19 8.52 -22.16
C LYS A 3 7.65 7.44 -21.18
N ARG A 4 8.91 7.47 -20.72
CA ARG A 4 9.35 6.57 -19.65
C ARG A 4 8.50 6.86 -18.39
N PRO A 5 8.00 5.83 -17.70
CA PRO A 5 7.23 6.01 -16.47
C PRO A 5 8.04 6.78 -15.42
N SER A 6 7.36 7.66 -14.69
CA SER A 6 7.90 8.33 -13.52
C SER A 6 8.01 7.36 -12.33
N ARG A 7 8.71 7.77 -11.27
CA ARG A 7 8.74 6.97 -10.02
C ARG A 7 7.35 6.85 -9.39
N ILE A 8 6.51 7.88 -9.52
CA ILE A 8 5.14 7.86 -9.02
C ILE A 8 4.32 6.85 -9.81
N ASP A 9 4.43 6.85 -11.14
CA ASP A 9 3.71 5.90 -12.01
C ASP A 9 4.05 4.44 -11.65
N LEU A 10 5.33 4.16 -11.33
CA LEU A 10 5.77 2.82 -10.93
C LEU A 10 5.27 2.43 -9.54
N LEU A 11 5.16 3.39 -8.61
CA LEU A 11 4.59 3.15 -7.29
C LEU A 11 3.09 2.85 -7.38
N GLU A 12 2.35 3.66 -8.15
CA GLU A 12 0.92 3.45 -8.37
C GLU A 12 0.66 2.07 -8.98
N LEU A 13 1.44 1.69 -10.00
CA LEU A 13 1.36 0.36 -10.61
C LEU A 13 1.63 -0.77 -9.60
N ASP A 14 2.64 -0.64 -8.75
CA ASP A 14 2.95 -1.67 -7.77
C ASP A 14 1.83 -1.82 -6.72
N ILE A 15 1.26 -0.69 -6.27
CA ILE A 15 0.09 -0.69 -5.38
C ILE A 15 -1.10 -1.39 -6.06
N ASP A 16 -1.37 -1.06 -7.32
CA ASP A 16 -2.47 -1.67 -8.08
C ASP A 16 -2.29 -3.19 -8.24
N LEU A 17 -1.06 -3.65 -8.49
CA LEU A 17 -0.76 -5.08 -8.58
C LEU A 17 -1.01 -5.79 -7.24
N ARG A 18 -0.66 -5.17 -6.11
CA ARG A 18 -0.90 -5.74 -4.76
C ARG A 18 -2.38 -5.76 -4.38
N LEU A 19 -3.15 -4.83 -4.91
CA LEU A 19 -4.58 -4.67 -4.68
C LEU A 19 -5.42 -5.32 -5.79
N ALA A 20 -4.83 -6.02 -6.76
CA ALA A 20 -5.53 -6.53 -7.94
C ALA A 20 -6.78 -7.37 -7.60
N ASP A 21 -6.70 -8.23 -6.58
CA ASP A 21 -7.86 -9.01 -6.13
C ASP A 21 -8.96 -8.14 -5.52
N LEU A 22 -8.58 -7.11 -4.77
CA LEU A 22 -9.51 -6.15 -4.20
C LEU A 22 -10.18 -5.30 -5.30
N TRP A 23 -9.43 -4.94 -6.34
CA TRP A 23 -9.96 -4.26 -7.53
C TRP A 23 -10.91 -5.12 -8.34
N ARG A 24 -10.65 -6.43 -8.43
CA ARG A 24 -11.58 -7.39 -9.02
C ARG A 24 -12.90 -7.39 -8.26
N GLU A 25 -12.87 -7.48 -6.93
CA GLU A 25 -14.08 -7.42 -6.08
C GLU A 25 -14.81 -6.08 -6.21
N ALA A 26 -14.08 -4.96 -6.27
CA ALA A 26 -14.65 -3.64 -6.48
C ALA A 26 -15.43 -3.54 -7.81
N GLY A 27 -14.97 -4.23 -8.85
CA GLY A 27 -15.64 -4.28 -10.15
C GLY A 27 -16.99 -5.01 -10.14
N GLU A 28 -17.25 -5.83 -9.12
CA GLU A 28 -18.52 -6.56 -8.94
C GLU A 28 -19.55 -5.75 -8.13
N ILE A 29 -19.18 -4.57 -7.60
CA ILE A 29 -20.05 -3.71 -6.80
C ILE A 29 -21.02 -2.93 -7.71
N GLY A 30 -22.31 -3.24 -7.60
CA GLY A 30 -23.36 -2.56 -8.35
C GLY A 30 -23.77 -1.18 -7.81
N GLU A 31 -23.62 -0.93 -6.51
CA GLU A 31 -23.98 0.34 -5.87
C GLU A 31 -22.90 0.78 -4.88
N TRP A 32 -22.45 2.03 -5.02
CA TRP A 32 -21.42 2.62 -4.16
C TRP A 32 -22.03 3.52 -3.10
N ASN A 33 -21.75 3.24 -1.84
CA ASN A 33 -22.06 4.09 -0.71
C ASN A 33 -20.83 4.28 0.19
N LEU A 34 -20.93 5.16 1.19
CA LEU A 34 -19.81 5.47 2.07
C LEU A 34 -19.30 4.26 2.87
N GLU A 35 -20.17 3.31 3.21
CA GLU A 35 -19.78 2.11 3.94
C GLU A 35 -18.93 1.18 3.07
N VAL A 36 -19.31 1.01 1.80
CA VAL A 36 -18.57 0.23 0.81
C VAL A 36 -17.20 0.87 0.56
N VAL A 37 -17.16 2.18 0.31
CA VAL A 37 -15.88 2.91 0.14
C VAL A 37 -15.00 2.75 1.38
N ALA A 38 -15.56 2.91 2.57
CA ALA A 38 -14.83 2.74 3.83
C ALA A 38 -14.33 1.30 4.03
N ALA A 39 -15.04 0.29 3.53
CA ALA A 39 -14.59 -1.10 3.55
C ALA A 39 -13.36 -1.30 2.64
N PHE A 40 -13.40 -0.80 1.41
CA PHE A 40 -12.27 -0.89 0.48
C PHE A 40 -11.04 -0.14 0.98
N ILE A 41 -11.20 1.06 1.56
CA ILE A 41 -10.09 1.80 2.17
C ILE A 41 -9.45 1.00 3.31
N ARG A 42 -10.26 0.40 4.19
CA ARG A 42 -9.75 -0.44 5.28
C ARG A 42 -9.05 -1.69 4.76
N ALA A 43 -9.57 -2.32 3.70
CA ALA A 43 -8.96 -3.48 3.08
C ALA A 43 -7.61 -3.13 2.43
N ALA A 44 -7.54 -2.04 1.66
CA ALA A 44 -6.30 -1.57 1.04
C ALA A 44 -5.24 -1.20 2.09
N TYR A 45 -5.63 -0.44 3.12
CA TYR A 45 -4.74 -0.10 4.25
C TYR A 45 -4.27 -1.37 5.00
N GLY A 46 -5.19 -2.28 5.29
CA GLY A 46 -4.90 -3.53 5.97
C GLY A 46 -3.94 -4.41 5.16
N LYS A 47 -4.11 -4.49 3.84
CA LYS A 47 -3.21 -5.21 2.94
C LYS A 47 -1.80 -4.62 3.00
N GLY A 48 -1.66 -3.30 2.83
CA GLY A 48 -0.35 -2.64 2.92
C GLY A 48 0.32 -2.80 4.29
N TYR A 49 -0.46 -2.78 5.38
CA TYR A 49 0.04 -3.04 6.73
C TYR A 49 0.54 -4.47 6.90
N CYS A 50 -0.22 -5.47 6.42
CA CYS A 50 0.20 -6.87 6.43
C CYS A 50 1.44 -7.10 5.56
N ASP A 51 1.51 -6.51 4.37
CA ASP A 51 2.68 -6.59 3.50
C ASP A 51 3.93 -6.05 4.21
N ALA A 52 3.81 -4.92 4.91
CA ALA A 52 4.89 -4.35 5.72
C ALA A 52 5.32 -5.26 6.88
N LEU A 53 4.38 -5.96 7.53
CA LEU A 53 4.70 -6.92 8.59
C LEU A 53 5.38 -8.20 8.08
N MET A 54 5.18 -8.51 6.80
CA MET A 54 5.70 -9.72 6.15
C MET A 54 6.98 -9.46 5.34
N GLU A 55 7.54 -8.24 5.39
CA GLU A 55 8.83 -7.93 4.75
C GLU A 55 9.96 -8.82 5.27
N ASP A 56 10.82 -9.30 4.38
CA ASP A 56 12.03 -10.06 4.74
C ASP A 56 12.98 -9.26 5.64
N SER A 57 12.99 -7.93 5.47
CA SER A 57 13.77 -6.98 6.27
C SER A 57 12.98 -5.70 6.50
N PRO A 58 13.01 -5.10 7.70
CA PRO A 58 12.25 -3.89 7.99
C PRO A 58 12.54 -2.75 7.01
N GLY A 59 11.49 -2.20 6.38
CA GLY A 59 11.60 -1.03 5.48
C GLY A 59 11.93 -1.38 4.03
N ARG A 60 11.94 -2.66 3.66
CA ARG A 60 12.23 -3.13 2.31
C ARG A 60 11.39 -2.45 1.23
N LEU A 61 10.08 -2.31 1.48
CA LEU A 61 9.13 -1.65 0.59
C LEU A 61 9.45 -0.18 0.41
N CYS A 62 9.90 0.50 1.47
CA CYS A 62 10.36 1.88 1.34
C CYS A 62 11.58 1.96 0.42
N GLU A 63 12.55 1.06 0.57
CA GLU A 63 13.76 1.02 -0.26
C GLU A 63 13.46 0.70 -1.72
N GLU A 64 12.57 -0.26 -1.99
CA GLU A 64 12.16 -0.65 -3.34
C GLU A 64 11.52 0.50 -4.13
N HIS A 65 10.76 1.35 -3.45
CA HIS A 65 10.20 2.58 -4.03
C HIS A 65 11.14 3.80 -3.90
N GLY A 66 12.31 3.62 -3.28
CA GLY A 66 13.32 4.64 -3.05
C GLY A 66 12.89 5.77 -2.11
N TYR A 67 12.02 5.46 -1.17
CA TYR A 67 11.70 6.27 0.00
C TYR A 67 12.70 6.04 1.12
N ARG A 68 12.80 7.02 2.01
CA ARG A 68 13.54 6.87 3.27
C ARG A 68 12.75 5.93 4.19
N VAL A 69 13.41 4.90 4.70
CA VAL A 69 12.88 4.07 5.79
C VAL A 69 12.66 4.96 7.03
N PRO A 70 11.45 5.05 7.58
CA PRO A 70 11.20 5.79 8.80
C PRO A 70 12.08 5.26 9.94
N GLY A 71 12.81 6.14 10.61
CA GLY A 71 13.56 5.76 11.82
C GLY A 71 12.59 5.30 12.91
N ARG A 72 12.94 4.25 13.64
CA ARG A 72 12.18 3.85 14.84
C ARG A 72 12.27 5.03 15.81
N ALA A 73 11.14 5.68 16.11
CA ALA A 73 11.11 6.64 17.21
C ALA A 73 11.64 5.88 18.43
N ALA A 74 12.70 6.38 19.05
CA ALA A 74 13.21 5.81 20.28
C ALA A 74 12.05 5.88 21.28
N THR A 75 11.35 4.76 21.46
CA THR A 75 10.39 4.61 22.54
C THR A 75 11.18 4.90 23.79
N SER A 76 10.93 6.04 24.42
CA SER A 76 11.48 6.34 25.74
C SER A 76 11.05 5.17 26.62
N ALA A 77 12.00 4.28 26.90
CA ALA A 77 11.86 3.26 27.91
C ALA A 77 11.76 4.02 29.23
N LYS A 78 10.54 4.40 29.61
CA LYS A 78 10.23 4.70 31.00
C LYS A 78 10.17 3.36 31.71
N GLY A 79 11.27 3.03 32.39
CA GLY A 79 11.28 2.02 33.44
C GLY A 79 10.51 2.49 34.68
#